data_AF-A0A852V969-F1
#
_entry.id   AF-A0A852V969-F1
#
_cell.length_a   1.000
_cell.length_b   1.000
_cell.length_c   1.000
_cell.angle_alpha   90.00
_cell.angle_beta   90.00
_cell.angle_gamma   90.00
#
_symmetry.space_group_name_H-M   'P 1'
#
loop_
_entity.id
_entity.type
_entity.pdbx_description
1 polymer ?
#
loop_
_entity_poly.entity_id
_entity_poly.type
_entity_poly.pdbx_seq_one_letter_code
_entity_poly.pdbx_strand_id
1 'polypeptide(L)'
;MKLEEPGGFWDSPAYSVKVRGLRYLWGSAGITQNLTFEKPLILHVANDRAGEPITIGTQVAAGAKTVLGTLQPGEYLSLSVNDISGVYADCALDSIVHCLVH
;
A
#
# COMPACT_ATOMS: atom_id res chain seq x y z
N MET A 1 -0.07 -19.81 -7.29
CA MET A 1 -1.38 -19.33 -7.77
C MET A 1 -1.14 -18.13 -8.67
N LYS A 2 -1.58 -18.18 -9.92
CA LYS A 2 -1.33 -17.15 -10.96
C LYS A 2 -2.33 -16.01 -10.69
N LEU A 3 -1.88 -14.76 -10.61
CA LEU A 3 -2.80 -13.62 -10.65
C LEU A 3 -3.47 -13.64 -12.02
N GLU A 4 -4.79 -13.85 -12.05
CA GLU A 4 -5.59 -13.82 -13.28
C GLU A 4 -5.65 -12.40 -13.87
N GLU A 5 -5.89 -12.35 -15.18
CA GLU A 5 -6.03 -11.12 -15.98
C GLU A 5 -7.10 -10.17 -15.41
N PRO A 6 -7.04 -8.84 -15.70
CA PRO A 6 -7.69 -7.78 -14.93
C PRO A 6 -9.21 -7.63 -15.16
N GLY A 7 -9.96 -8.74 -15.25
CA GLY A 7 -11.40 -8.75 -15.41
C GLY A 7 -12.20 -8.41 -14.15
N GLY A 8 -11.59 -8.48 -12.96
CA GLY A 8 -12.26 -8.21 -11.67
C GLY A 8 -11.94 -6.86 -11.02
N PHE A 9 -11.25 -5.95 -11.72
CA PHE A 9 -10.74 -4.70 -11.14
C PHE A 9 -11.82 -3.64 -10.83
N TRP A 10 -13.10 -3.89 -11.18
CA TRP A 10 -14.14 -2.86 -11.22
C TRP A 10 -15.16 -2.87 -10.06
N ASP A 11 -15.24 -3.94 -9.25
CA ASP A 11 -16.26 -4.05 -8.18
C ASP A 11 -15.75 -3.62 -6.79
N SER A 12 -14.52 -3.11 -6.70
CA SER A 12 -13.91 -2.65 -5.46
C SER A 12 -12.96 -1.49 -5.78
N PRO A 13 -12.75 -0.52 -4.87
CA PRO A 13 -11.93 0.66 -5.13
C PRO A 13 -10.45 0.25 -5.29
N ALA A 14 -10.10 -0.14 -6.50
CA ALA A 14 -8.79 -0.56 -6.92
C ALA A 14 -8.09 0.62 -7.62
N TYR A 15 -6.83 0.85 -7.26
CA TYR A 15 -6.02 1.90 -7.86
C TYR A 15 -4.56 1.46 -7.94
N SER A 16 -3.77 2.17 -8.75
CA SER A 16 -2.35 1.88 -8.91
C SER A 16 -1.52 3.12 -8.62
N VAL A 17 -0.42 2.94 -7.91
CA VAL A 17 0.51 4.01 -7.53
C VAL A 17 1.86 3.72 -8.15
N LYS A 18 2.39 4.68 -8.92
CA LYS A 18 3.79 4.65 -9.34
C LYS A 18 4.67 5.08 -8.16
N VAL A 19 5.51 4.16 -7.69
CA VAL A 19 6.44 4.39 -6.59
C VAL A 19 7.83 4.68 -7.15
N ARG A 20 8.39 5.82 -6.73
CA ARG A 20 9.77 6.27 -6.91
C ARG A 20 10.07 7.22 -5.77
N GLY A 21 11.02 6.86 -4.92
CA GLY A 21 11.10 7.41 -3.58
C GLY A 21 9.83 7.09 -2.78
N LEU A 22 9.73 7.68 -1.59
CA LEU A 22 8.59 7.45 -0.71
C LEU A 22 7.28 8.01 -1.29
N ARG A 23 6.27 7.14 -1.39
CA ARG A 23 4.89 7.44 -1.78
C ARG A 23 3.90 6.82 -0.81
N TYR A 24 2.80 7.53 -0.56
CA TYR A 24 1.68 6.95 0.20
C TYR A 24 0.84 6.11 -0.74
N LEU A 25 0.65 4.84 -0.36
CA LEU A 25 -0.30 3.95 -0.97
C LEU A 25 -1.70 4.23 -0.42
N TRP A 26 -1.81 4.56 0.86
CA TRP A 26 -3.06 4.98 1.50
C TRP A 26 -2.76 6.05 2.55
N GLY A 27 -3.72 6.96 2.79
CA GLY A 27 -3.56 8.08 3.71
C GLY A 27 -2.56 9.13 3.19
N SER A 28 -1.96 9.91 4.08
CA SER A 28 -0.95 10.90 3.71
C SER A 28 -0.14 11.40 4.91
N ALA A 29 0.96 12.11 4.65
CA ALA A 29 1.72 12.82 5.68
C ALA A 29 0.91 13.95 6.37
N GLY A 30 -0.14 14.46 5.73
CA GLY A 30 -0.96 15.57 6.24
C GLY A 30 -2.11 15.13 7.16
N ILE A 31 -2.34 13.83 7.31
CA ILE A 31 -3.35 13.32 8.24
C ILE A 31 -2.80 13.45 9.66
N THR A 32 -3.47 14.29 10.47
CA THR A 32 -3.04 14.67 11.82
C THR A 32 -3.64 13.81 12.93
N GLN A 33 -4.44 12.79 12.58
CA GLN A 33 -5.03 11.85 13.53
C GLN A 33 -5.00 10.43 12.95
N ASN A 34 -4.74 9.43 13.78
CA ASN A 34 -4.89 8.05 13.35
C ASN A 34 -6.37 7.79 13.04
N LEU A 35 -6.63 7.16 11.90
CA LEU A 35 -8.00 6.86 11.50
C LEU A 35 -8.42 5.53 12.11
N THR A 36 -9.56 5.55 12.79
CA THR A 36 -10.18 4.35 13.36
C THR A 36 -11.53 4.13 12.68
N PHE A 37 -11.77 2.90 12.23
CA PHE A 37 -12.99 2.50 11.55
C PHE A 37 -13.74 1.46 12.39
N GLU A 38 -15.07 1.56 12.45
CA GLU A 38 -15.91 0.61 13.21
C GLU A 38 -15.75 -0.83 12.69
N LYS A 39 -15.60 -0.98 11.37
CA LYS A 39 -15.17 -2.22 10.72
C LYS A 39 -13.75 -2.03 10.19
N PRO A 40 -12.79 -2.93 10.50
CA PRO A 40 -11.43 -2.79 10.02
C PRO A 40 -11.39 -2.75 8.49
N LEU A 41 -10.88 -1.65 7.94
CA LEU A 41 -10.58 -1.55 6.51
C LEU A 41 -9.25 -2.24 6.23
N ILE A 42 -9.23 -3.13 5.24
CA ILE A 42 -8.06 -3.88 4.81
C ILE A 42 -7.55 -3.30 3.49
N LEU A 43 -6.28 -2.91 3.47
CA LEU A 43 -5.57 -2.56 2.26
C LEU A 43 -4.79 -3.78 1.76
N HIS A 44 -5.10 -4.22 0.55
CA HIS A 44 -4.28 -5.16 -0.19
C HIS A 44 -3.31 -4.38 -1.08
N VAL A 45 -2.05 -4.80 -1.08
CA VAL A 45 -0.95 -4.18 -1.82
C VAL A 45 -0.23 -5.26 -2.61
N ALA A 46 -0.07 -5.08 -3.91
CA ALA A 46 0.70 -5.98 -4.76
C ALA A 46 1.76 -5.20 -5.54
N ASN A 47 3.01 -5.65 -5.45
CA ASN A 47 4.10 -5.10 -6.25
C ASN A 47 4.04 -5.71 -7.65
N ASP A 48 4.03 -4.88 -8.69
CA ASP A 48 4.00 -5.37 -10.07
C ASP A 48 5.23 -6.24 -10.38
N ARG A 49 5.05 -7.22 -11.27
CA ARG A 49 6.11 -8.17 -11.63
C ARG A 49 7.25 -7.55 -12.43
N ALA A 50 6.99 -6.48 -13.16
CA ALA A 50 7.99 -5.78 -13.96
C ALA A 50 8.71 -4.67 -13.18
N GLY A 51 8.38 -4.48 -11.89
CA GLY A 51 8.95 -3.45 -11.04
C GLY A 51 10.17 -3.89 -10.24
N GLU A 52 10.63 -2.98 -9.38
CA GLU A 52 11.70 -3.22 -8.40
C GLU A 52 11.13 -3.68 -7.04
N PRO A 53 11.96 -4.30 -6.17
CA PRO A 53 11.61 -4.50 -4.78
C PRO A 53 11.22 -3.17 -4.11
N ILE A 54 10.11 -3.16 -3.37
CA ILE A 54 9.62 -1.97 -2.65
C ILE A 54 9.72 -2.19 -1.15
N THR A 55 10.22 -1.23 -0.40
CA THR A 55 10.07 -1.21 1.07
C THR A 55 8.68 -0.69 1.39
N ILE A 56 7.95 -1.41 2.25
CA ILE A 56 6.60 -1.05 2.68
C ILE A 56 6.58 -0.75 4.19
N GLY A 57 5.78 0.24 4.58
CA GLY A 57 5.66 0.64 5.98
C GLY A 57 4.36 1.39 6.30
N THR A 58 4.14 1.62 7.58
CA THR A 58 3.00 2.38 8.10
C THR A 58 3.47 3.64 8.80
N GLN A 59 2.56 4.60 8.95
CA GLN A 59 2.80 5.83 9.68
C GLN A 59 1.63 6.11 10.63
N VAL A 60 1.95 6.63 11.82
CA VAL A 60 0.98 7.24 12.74
C VAL A 60 1.01 8.77 12.63
N ALA A 61 -0.08 9.42 13.03
CA ALA A 61 -0.34 10.86 12.90
C ALA A 61 0.67 11.81 13.57
N ALA A 62 1.57 11.28 14.40
CA ALA A 62 2.69 12.00 15.02
C ALA A 62 4.05 11.73 14.34
N GLY A 63 4.05 11.16 13.13
CA GLY A 63 5.21 11.11 12.24
C GLY A 63 6.11 9.89 12.38
N ALA A 64 5.90 9.01 13.36
CA ALA A 64 6.66 7.76 13.44
C ALA A 64 6.28 6.86 12.25
N LYS A 65 7.29 6.50 11.46
CA LYS A 65 7.20 5.53 10.37
C LYS A 65 7.75 4.19 10.84
N THR A 66 6.98 3.14 10.63
CA THR A 66 7.37 1.76 10.95
C THR A 66 7.56 1.01 9.64
N VAL A 67 8.73 0.43 9.43
CA VAL A 67 8.98 -0.45 8.28
C VAL A 67 8.38 -1.82 8.58
N LEU A 68 7.55 -2.32 7.68
CA LEU A 68 6.96 -3.66 7.78
C LEU A 68 7.83 -4.71 7.06
N GLY A 69 8.50 -4.31 5.97
CA GLY A 69 9.38 -5.20 5.22
C GLY A 69 9.61 -4.73 3.78
N THR A 70 10.07 -5.65 2.95
CA THR A 70 10.27 -5.44 1.52
C THR A 70 9.41 -6.43 0.74
N LEU A 71 8.64 -5.93 -0.23
CA LEU A 71 7.90 -6.75 -1.19
C LEU A 71 8.70 -6.87 -2.48
N GLN A 72 9.07 -8.10 -2.84
CA GLN A 72 9.69 -8.40 -4.12
C GLN A 72 8.69 -8.24 -5.28
N PRO A 73 9.16 -8.11 -6.52
CA PRO A 73 8.27 -8.06 -7.69
C PRO A 73 7.34 -9.28 -7.75
N GLY A 74 6.04 -9.03 -7.89
CA GLY A 74 5.00 -10.07 -7.89
C GLY A 74 4.54 -10.55 -6.51
N GLU A 75 5.12 -10.05 -5.42
CA GLU A 75 4.64 -10.30 -4.06
C GLU A 75 3.53 -9.34 -3.66
N TYR A 76 2.78 -9.74 -2.63
CA TYR A 76 1.67 -8.98 -2.09
C TYR A 76 1.61 -9.04 -0.56
N LEU A 77 0.98 -8.03 0.03
CA LEU A 77 0.69 -7.91 1.45
C LEU A 77 -0.75 -7.45 1.64
N SER A 78 -1.39 -7.90 2.71
CA SER A 78 -2.66 -7.33 3.18
C SER A 78 -2.46 -6.82 4.60
N LEU A 79 -2.93 -5.60 4.88
CA LEU A 79 -2.80 -4.98 6.19
C LEU A 79 -4.04 -4.17 6.54
N SER A 80 -4.37 -4.13 7.83
CA SER A 80 -5.38 -3.21 8.35
C SER A 80 -4.86 -1.78 8.30
N VAL A 81 -5.72 -0.84 7.89
CA VAL A 81 -5.43 0.60 7.96
C VAL A 81 -6.02 1.27 9.21
N ASN A 82 -6.38 0.46 10.21
CA ASN A 82 -6.85 0.95 11.50
C ASN A 82 -5.69 1.48 12.35
N ASP A 83 -5.95 2.55 13.10
CA ASP A 83 -5.04 3.17 14.07
C ASP A 83 -3.72 3.69 13.45
N ILE A 84 -3.74 3.97 12.15
CA ILE A 84 -2.65 4.58 11.40
C ILE A 84 -3.13 5.80 10.61
N SER A 85 -2.20 6.64 10.18
CA SER A 85 -2.44 7.80 9.33
C SER A 85 -1.98 7.58 7.89
N GLY A 86 -1.23 6.52 7.61
CA GLY A 86 -0.83 6.19 6.24
C GLY A 86 -0.11 4.86 6.09
N VAL A 87 -0.17 4.33 4.87
CA VAL A 87 0.67 3.22 4.39
C VAL A 87 1.54 3.79 3.27
N TYR A 88 2.85 3.56 3.34
CA TYR A 88 3.80 4.06 2.35
C TYR A 88 4.62 2.93 1.73
N ALA A 89 5.07 3.18 0.51
CA ALA A 89 6.07 2.38 -0.17
C ALA A 89 7.23 3.27 -0.65
N ASP A 90 8.42 2.70 -0.75
CA ASP A 90 9.62 3.37 -1.21
C ASP A 90 10.47 2.43 -2.09
N CYS A 91 11.00 2.94 -3.19
CA CYS A 91 11.99 2.27 -4.02
C CYS A 91 12.85 3.29 -4.78
N ALA A 92 14.05 2.86 -5.18
CA ALA A 92 15.03 3.77 -5.79
C ALA A 92 14.69 4.15 -7.25
N LEU A 93 14.14 3.21 -8.02
CA LEU A 93 13.78 3.40 -9.42
C LEU A 93 12.27 3.57 -9.57
N ASP A 94 11.62 2.71 -10.34
CA ASP A 94 10.18 2.73 -10.53
C ASP A 94 9.59 1.36 -10.23
N SER A 95 8.49 1.33 -9.49
CA SER A 95 7.57 0.21 -9.50
C SER A 95 6.13 0.68 -9.58
N ILE A 96 5.24 -0.15 -10.15
CA ILE A 96 3.80 0.04 -10.06
C ILE A 96 3.30 -0.83 -8.91
N VAL A 97 2.55 -0.20 -8.01
CA VAL A 97 1.96 -0.88 -6.85
C VAL A 97 0.46 -0.83 -6.97
N HIS A 98 -0.16 -2.00 -7.08
CA HIS A 98 -1.60 -2.15 -7.15
C HIS A 98 -2.18 -2.20 -5.74
N CYS A 99 -3.21 -1.41 -5.50
CA CYS A 99 -3.85 -1.25 -4.22
C CYS A 99 -5.34 -1.55 -4.35
N LEU A 100 -5.90 -2.18 -3.33
CA LEU A 100 -7.33 -2.50 -3.22
C LEU A 100 -7.75 -2.34 -1.76
N VAL A 101 -8.81 -1.58 -1.50
CA VAL A 101 -9.37 -1.42 -0.14
C VAL A 101 -10.67 -2.20 -0.02
N HIS A 102 -10.80 -2.97 1.06
CA HIS A 102 -12.00 -3.74 1.45
C HIS A 102 -12.44 -3.41 2.88
#